data_AF-A0A355RJN2-F1
#
_entry.id   AF-A0A355RJN2-F1
#
_cell.length_a   1.000
_cell.length_b   1.000
_cell.length_c   1.000
_cell.angle_alpha   90.00
_cell.angle_beta   90.00
_cell.angle_gamma   90.00
#
_symmetry.space_group_name_H-M   'P 1'
#
loop_
_entity.id
_entity.type
_entity.pdbx_description
1 polymer ?
#
loop_
_entity_poly.entity_id
_entity_poly.type
_entity_poly.pdbx_seq_one_letter_code
_entity_poly.pdbx_strand_id
1 'polypeptide(L)'
;MNKKRILCLSFLSLFLFSCADSNELYDGNAYVSQVFIENRYNHYDDGLKEARAVSNVSTLTNGTGQNQYFAGSGNFNSPSSCYGFGQAKQKHPEYFKRSNGVDDLLWEPDIKNDGVGVWTDQSSLYDVAYGQTKKLARVDPSFRKGYLSKLYNGQVRCNAWSSYSLVELDESGYGTRFPLELSSAPYFAFSARGGSDTIDSGRGRVTTFDINVTFYKLNEENKYMASTFLLKDVKLQTNRSAELTSLVGFYFDDIDYDPKGVVGMSIDFKLVFDDCEFQTSSNFDEESPNYVGLMLLEVFFPDSTWN
;
A
#
# COMPACT_ATOMS: atom_id res chain seq x y z
N MET A 1 20.00 42.02 31.48
CA MET A 1 18.94 41.14 30.93
C MET A 1 19.51 40.38 29.73
N ASN A 2 19.35 39.05 29.74
CA ASN A 2 20.12 38.05 28.99
C ASN A 2 19.76 37.94 27.49
N LYS A 3 20.73 38.19 26.59
CA LYS A 3 20.65 37.92 25.14
C LYS A 3 21.12 36.48 24.80
N LYS A 4 20.50 35.46 25.41
CA LYS A 4 20.89 34.04 25.22
C LYS A 4 19.72 33.07 25.01
N ARG A 5 18.58 33.51 24.44
CA ARG A 5 17.39 32.65 24.29
C ARG A 5 16.71 32.65 22.92
N ILE A 6 17.40 33.05 21.85
CA ILE A 6 16.86 32.94 20.48
C ILE A 6 17.89 32.21 19.62
N LEU A 7 18.15 30.94 19.92
CA LEU A 7 18.91 30.06 19.02
C LEU A 7 18.65 28.56 19.26
N CYS A 8 17.50 28.20 19.87
CA CYS A 8 17.15 26.81 20.17
C CYS A 8 15.75 26.40 19.64
N LEU A 9 15.18 27.12 18.67
CA LEU A 9 13.90 26.75 18.05
C LEU A 9 14.00 26.35 16.57
N SER A 10 15.20 26.34 15.99
CA SER A 10 15.44 25.93 14.59
C SER A 10 16.04 24.52 14.44
N PHE A 11 16.26 23.80 15.55
CA PHE A 11 16.88 22.47 15.55
C PHE A 11 15.94 21.34 16.00
N LEU A 12 14.66 21.64 16.28
CA LEU A 12 13.65 20.62 16.63
C LEU A 12 12.81 20.13 15.44
N SER A 13 12.98 20.70 14.25
CA SER A 13 12.28 20.27 13.02
C SER A 13 12.99 19.14 12.26
N LEU A 14 14.08 18.59 12.79
CA LEU A 14 14.89 17.55 12.13
C LEU A 14 14.66 16.12 12.66
N PHE A 15 13.68 15.91 13.55
CA PHE A 15 13.38 14.57 14.11
C PHE A 15 11.92 14.12 13.87
N LEU A 16 11.32 14.46 12.73
CA LEU A 16 9.99 13.97 12.33
C LEU A 16 10.05 12.97 11.17
N PHE A 17 10.99 12.03 11.21
CA PHE A 17 11.03 10.94 10.23
C PHE A 17 11.18 9.63 10.97
N SER A 18 10.13 8.82 11.11
CA SER A 18 10.35 7.39 11.27
C SER A 18 9.12 6.61 10.95
N CYS A 19 9.31 5.75 9.96
CA CYS A 19 8.55 4.55 9.70
C CYS A 19 9.48 3.58 8.95
N ALA A 20 10.63 3.18 9.53
CA ALA A 20 11.37 2.02 9.02
C ALA A 20 12.36 1.37 10.00
N ASP A 21 12.04 0.10 10.24
CA ASP A 21 12.90 -1.08 10.27
C ASP A 21 13.77 -1.14 8.97
N SER A 22 15.10 -1.04 9.06
CA SER A 22 15.98 -0.69 7.92
C SER A 22 17.27 -1.52 7.73
N ASN A 23 17.46 -2.61 8.47
CA ASN A 23 18.66 -3.48 8.32
C ASN A 23 18.36 -4.97 8.07
N GLU A 24 17.11 -5.46 8.16
CA GLU A 24 16.78 -6.84 7.71
C GLU A 24 15.93 -6.89 6.44
N LEU A 25 15.25 -5.80 6.07
CA LEU A 25 14.25 -5.80 5.00
C LEU A 25 14.79 -5.15 3.73
N TYR A 26 15.37 -3.96 3.84
CA TYR A 26 16.08 -3.25 2.77
C TYR A 26 17.12 -2.35 3.42
N ASP A 27 18.38 -2.40 2.98
CA ASP A 27 19.42 -1.48 3.46
C ASP A 27 19.04 -0.04 3.05
N GLY A 28 18.49 0.74 3.97
CA GLY A 28 18.13 2.14 3.72
C GLY A 28 16.95 2.65 4.56
N ASN A 29 16.76 3.96 4.54
CA ASN A 29 15.65 4.61 5.23
C ASN A 29 14.28 4.15 4.68
N ALA A 30 13.22 4.41 5.47
CA ALA A 30 11.82 4.27 5.06
C ALA A 30 11.57 4.86 3.66
N TYR A 31 12.16 6.03 3.45
CA TYR A 31 12.05 6.86 2.26
C TYR A 31 13.40 6.92 1.55
N VAL A 32 13.37 7.03 0.22
CA VAL A 32 14.57 7.37 -0.55
C VAL A 32 14.96 8.83 -0.26
N SER A 33 13.95 9.72 -0.14
CA SER A 33 14.16 11.16 0.09
C SER A 33 12.95 11.87 0.72
N GLN A 34 13.14 13.11 1.15
CA GLN A 34 12.06 14.02 1.53
C GLN A 34 11.33 14.63 0.33
N VAL A 35 11.89 14.51 -0.87
CA VAL A 35 11.28 14.97 -2.12
C VAL A 35 10.30 13.90 -2.61
N PHE A 36 9.06 14.28 -2.92
CA PHE A 36 7.97 13.37 -3.32
C PHE A 36 8.38 12.45 -4.48
N ILE A 37 8.70 13.05 -5.63
CA ILE A 37 9.11 12.34 -6.86
C ILE A 37 10.30 11.38 -6.68
N GLU A 38 11.18 11.64 -5.71
CA GLU A 38 12.36 10.80 -5.46
C GLU A 38 12.01 9.47 -4.75
N ASN A 39 10.79 9.33 -4.22
CA ASN A 39 10.28 8.07 -3.67
C ASN A 39 9.57 7.19 -4.70
N ARG A 40 9.52 7.63 -5.96
CA ARG A 40 8.93 6.89 -7.08
C ARG A 40 9.59 5.52 -7.26
N TYR A 41 8.77 4.50 -7.42
CA TYR A 41 9.18 3.17 -7.83
C TYR A 41 8.35 2.71 -9.01
N ASN A 42 9.01 2.49 -10.15
CA ASN A 42 8.35 2.09 -11.39
C ASN A 42 9.06 0.95 -12.13
N HIS A 43 9.77 0.13 -11.37
CA HIS A 43 10.50 -1.01 -11.91
C HIS A 43 9.54 -2.13 -12.35
N TYR A 44 9.84 -2.74 -13.50
CA TYR A 44 9.19 -3.95 -13.99
C TYR A 44 10.22 -5.03 -14.23
N ASP A 45 10.04 -6.20 -13.62
CA ASP A 45 10.80 -7.39 -14.00
C ASP A 45 10.50 -7.79 -15.46
N ASP A 46 11.54 -8.29 -16.14
CA ASP A 46 11.50 -8.65 -17.56
C ASP A 46 10.28 -9.51 -17.93
N GLY A 47 9.56 -9.11 -18.98
CA GLY A 47 8.42 -9.86 -19.54
C GLY A 47 7.08 -9.59 -18.86
N LEU A 48 7.04 -9.00 -17.65
CA LEU A 48 5.78 -8.73 -16.96
C LEU A 48 5.00 -7.62 -17.65
N LYS A 49 5.67 -6.54 -18.07
CA LYS A 49 5.02 -5.39 -18.73
C LYS A 49 4.37 -5.78 -20.06
N GLU A 50 5.03 -6.64 -20.84
CA GLU A 50 4.53 -7.15 -22.11
C GLU A 50 3.32 -8.07 -21.90
N ALA A 51 3.40 -9.00 -20.94
CA ALA A 51 2.30 -9.89 -20.60
C ALA A 51 1.08 -9.12 -20.11
N ARG A 52 1.30 -8.07 -19.33
CA ARG A 52 0.25 -7.16 -18.87
C ARG A 52 -0.47 -6.45 -20.00
N ALA A 53 0.28 -5.94 -20.99
CA ALA A 53 -0.29 -5.19 -22.11
C ALA A 53 -1.31 -5.99 -22.93
N VAL A 54 -1.23 -7.33 -22.90
CA VAL A 54 -2.16 -8.25 -23.60
C VAL A 54 -3.11 -8.99 -22.66
N SER A 55 -3.13 -8.63 -21.37
CA SER A 55 -3.95 -9.30 -20.37
C SER A 55 -5.45 -9.01 -20.55
N ASN A 56 -6.29 -9.98 -20.19
CA ASN A 56 -7.72 -9.74 -20.02
C ASN A 56 -7.94 -8.91 -18.75
N VAL A 57 -8.84 -7.92 -18.84
CA VAL A 57 -9.17 -7.01 -17.75
C VAL A 57 -10.59 -7.28 -17.25
N SER A 58 -10.70 -7.73 -16.00
CA SER A 58 -11.96 -7.84 -15.27
C SER A 58 -12.17 -6.58 -14.43
N THR A 59 -13.27 -5.86 -14.65
CA THR A 59 -13.59 -4.65 -13.89
C THR A 59 -14.37 -5.01 -12.63
N LEU A 60 -13.89 -4.56 -11.48
CA LEU A 60 -14.51 -4.72 -10.17
C LEU A 60 -15.08 -3.38 -9.69
N THR A 61 -16.19 -3.45 -8.94
CA THR A 61 -16.82 -2.28 -8.31
C THR A 61 -16.74 -2.35 -6.80
N ASN A 62 -16.79 -1.21 -6.09
CA ASN A 62 -16.72 -1.23 -4.63
C ASN A 62 -17.95 -1.91 -4.03
N GLY A 63 -17.76 -2.88 -3.14
CA GLY A 63 -18.83 -3.57 -2.44
C GLY A 63 -18.37 -4.85 -1.75
N THR A 64 -19.32 -5.71 -1.39
CA THR A 64 -19.10 -6.96 -0.63
C THR A 64 -19.66 -8.20 -1.31
N GLY A 65 -20.08 -8.10 -2.57
CA GLY A 65 -20.67 -9.16 -3.39
C GLY A 65 -19.69 -9.77 -4.39
N GLN A 66 -20.24 -10.48 -5.37
CA GLN A 66 -19.48 -11.07 -6.48
C GLN A 66 -18.99 -9.98 -7.45
N ASN A 67 -17.78 -10.15 -8.00
CA ASN A 67 -17.07 -9.18 -8.83
C ASN A 67 -16.94 -7.80 -8.18
N GLN A 68 -16.71 -7.77 -6.86
CA GLN A 68 -16.55 -6.54 -6.09
C GLN A 68 -15.24 -6.53 -5.31
N TYR A 69 -14.79 -5.32 -5.00
CA TYR A 69 -13.62 -5.07 -4.17
C TYR A 69 -14.04 -4.29 -2.92
N PHE A 70 -13.36 -4.53 -1.80
CA PHE A 70 -13.47 -3.70 -0.61
C PHE A 70 -12.42 -2.60 -0.66
N ALA A 71 -12.80 -1.38 -0.29
CA ALA A 71 -11.88 -0.26 -0.20
C ALA A 71 -12.54 0.95 0.43
N GLY A 72 -11.70 1.96 0.65
CA GLY A 72 -12.10 3.35 0.64
C GLY A 72 -11.71 4.05 1.91
N SER A 73 -11.69 5.37 1.82
CA SER A 73 -11.65 6.26 2.96
C SER A 73 -13.06 6.74 3.34
N GLY A 74 -14.12 5.94 3.19
CA GLY A 74 -15.51 6.40 3.38
C GLY A 74 -16.02 7.31 2.24
N ASN A 75 -16.65 8.44 2.56
CA ASN A 75 -17.19 9.40 1.57
C ASN A 75 -16.40 10.73 1.55
N PHE A 76 -16.55 11.52 0.47
CA PHE A 76 -15.87 12.82 0.29
C PHE A 76 -16.09 13.83 1.43
N ASN A 77 -17.28 13.85 2.03
CA ASN A 77 -17.70 14.81 3.05
C ASN A 77 -17.34 14.38 4.49
N SER A 78 -17.08 13.10 4.71
CA SER A 78 -16.71 12.52 6.00
C SER A 78 -15.83 11.30 5.75
N PRO A 79 -14.57 11.55 5.36
CA PRO A 79 -13.72 10.45 5.00
C PRO A 79 -13.27 9.72 6.27
N SER A 80 -13.50 8.42 6.34
CA SER A 80 -13.21 7.55 7.48
C SER A 80 -11.99 6.69 7.22
N SER A 81 -11.24 6.41 8.29
CA SER A 81 -10.12 5.48 8.21
C SER A 81 -10.65 4.06 8.08
N CYS A 82 -9.95 3.24 7.29
CA CYS A 82 -10.12 1.78 7.35
C CYS A 82 -11.52 1.28 6.94
N TYR A 83 -12.28 2.03 6.13
CA TYR A 83 -13.60 1.58 5.69
C TYR A 83 -13.55 0.23 4.97
N GLY A 84 -12.54 0.03 4.12
CA GLY A 84 -12.29 -1.26 3.46
C GLY A 84 -11.99 -2.41 4.42
N PHE A 85 -11.35 -2.15 5.58
CA PHE A 85 -11.16 -3.17 6.62
C PHE A 85 -12.49 -3.62 7.21
N GLY A 86 -13.40 -2.67 7.48
CA GLY A 86 -14.76 -2.96 7.93
C GLY A 86 -15.57 -3.77 6.91
N GLN A 87 -15.50 -3.40 5.63
CA GLN A 87 -16.15 -4.13 4.53
C GLN A 87 -15.61 -5.56 4.41
N ALA A 88 -14.29 -5.72 4.40
CA ALA A 88 -13.65 -7.02 4.30
C ALA A 88 -14.05 -7.93 5.48
N LYS A 89 -13.99 -7.40 6.71
CA LYS A 89 -14.41 -8.12 7.93
C LYS A 89 -15.89 -8.47 7.94
N GLN A 90 -16.76 -7.58 7.47
CA GLN A 90 -18.20 -7.85 7.45
C GLN A 90 -18.53 -9.11 6.63
N LYS A 91 -17.78 -9.33 5.55
CA LYS A 91 -17.98 -10.46 4.66
C LYS A 91 -17.38 -11.76 5.21
N HIS A 92 -16.11 -11.72 5.61
CA HIS A 92 -15.39 -12.88 6.13
C HIS A 92 -14.76 -12.55 7.49
N PRO A 93 -15.55 -12.49 8.56
CA PRO A 93 -15.07 -12.10 9.88
C PRO A 93 -13.97 -13.02 10.41
N GLU A 94 -13.94 -14.29 9.99
CA GLU A 94 -12.97 -15.30 10.40
C GLU A 94 -11.52 -14.90 10.11
N TYR A 95 -11.24 -14.21 9.01
CA TYR A 95 -9.88 -13.79 8.65
C TYR A 95 -9.38 -12.59 9.47
N PHE A 96 -10.26 -11.95 10.22
CA PHE A 96 -9.99 -10.77 11.03
C PHE A 96 -10.08 -11.06 12.51
N LYS A 97 -10.21 -12.33 12.91
CA LYS A 97 -10.14 -12.74 14.31
C LYS A 97 -8.72 -12.95 14.77
N ARG A 98 -8.50 -12.71 16.06
CA ARG A 98 -7.34 -13.18 16.80
C ARG A 98 -7.40 -14.70 16.97
N SER A 99 -6.29 -15.31 17.37
CA SER A 99 -6.14 -16.74 17.60
C SER A 99 -7.08 -17.28 18.68
N ASN A 100 -7.55 -16.41 19.58
CA ASN A 100 -8.56 -16.77 20.57
C ASN A 100 -9.98 -16.96 19.98
N GLY A 101 -10.19 -16.64 18.70
CA GLY A 101 -11.45 -16.81 17.97
C GLY A 101 -12.57 -15.84 18.37
N VAL A 102 -12.35 -14.99 19.37
CA VAL A 102 -13.38 -14.10 19.93
C VAL A 102 -13.12 -12.66 19.52
N ASP A 103 -11.91 -12.19 19.77
CA ASP A 103 -11.53 -10.80 19.57
C ASP A 103 -11.15 -10.54 18.11
N ASP A 104 -11.36 -9.31 17.66
CA ASP A 104 -10.91 -8.88 16.34
C ASP A 104 -9.45 -8.41 16.37
N LEU A 105 -8.74 -8.66 15.28
CA LEU A 105 -7.52 -7.96 14.93
C LEU A 105 -7.85 -6.47 14.77
N LEU A 106 -6.94 -5.64 15.25
CA LEU A 106 -7.05 -4.21 15.16
C LEU A 106 -6.33 -3.71 13.92
N TRP A 107 -6.92 -2.74 13.23
CA TRP A 107 -6.18 -2.02 12.19
C TRP A 107 -5.00 -1.23 12.76
N GLU A 108 -5.13 -0.76 14.00
CA GLU A 108 -4.10 -0.05 14.77
C GLU A 108 -4.05 -0.54 16.22
N PRO A 109 -2.87 -0.55 16.86
CA PRO A 109 -1.57 -0.09 16.35
C PRO A 109 -0.91 -1.11 15.42
N ASP A 110 0.00 -0.69 14.54
CA ASP A 110 0.70 -1.57 13.58
C ASP A 110 2.23 -1.54 13.74
N ILE A 111 2.79 -0.53 14.37
CA ILE A 111 4.20 -0.48 14.79
C ILE A 111 4.32 0.05 16.21
N LYS A 112 5.21 -0.56 17.00
CA LYS A 112 5.76 0.03 18.22
C LYS A 112 6.89 0.98 17.84
N ASN A 113 6.73 2.25 18.19
CA ASN A 113 7.70 3.29 17.89
C ASN A 113 8.49 3.65 19.16
N ASP A 114 9.66 3.03 19.34
CA ASP A 114 10.59 3.39 20.42
C ASP A 114 11.54 4.54 20.02
N GLY A 115 11.37 5.10 18.82
CA GLY A 115 12.17 6.17 18.27
C GLY A 115 12.54 5.97 16.79
N VAL A 116 13.11 7.01 16.19
CA VAL A 116 13.58 6.96 14.81
C VAL A 116 14.74 5.99 14.64
N GLY A 117 14.61 5.04 13.70
CA GLY A 117 15.66 4.04 13.41
C GLY A 117 15.92 3.06 14.56
N VAL A 118 15.01 3.00 15.55
CA VAL A 118 15.11 2.06 16.67
C VAL A 118 14.39 0.77 16.29
N TRP A 119 15.13 -0.31 16.34
CA TRP A 119 14.60 -1.66 16.20
C TRP A 119 13.79 -2.05 17.42
N THR A 120 12.48 -2.16 17.24
CA THR A 120 11.58 -2.65 18.27
C THR A 120 11.03 -3.99 17.86
N ASP A 121 11.13 -4.97 18.77
CA ASP A 121 10.42 -6.22 18.63
C ASP A 121 8.91 -5.97 18.53
N GLN A 122 8.35 -6.28 17.36
CA GLN A 122 6.92 -6.15 17.07
C GLN A 122 6.10 -7.37 17.55
N SER A 123 6.73 -8.37 18.18
CA SER A 123 6.10 -9.63 18.58
C SER A 123 4.82 -9.46 19.40
N SER A 124 4.80 -8.45 20.27
CA SER A 124 3.61 -8.10 21.07
C SER A 124 2.41 -7.60 20.27
N LEU A 125 2.60 -7.20 19.02
CA LEU A 125 1.53 -6.82 18.10
C LEU A 125 1.05 -8.02 17.28
N TYR A 126 1.73 -9.17 17.37
CA TYR A 126 1.28 -10.39 16.72
C TYR A 126 0.00 -10.86 17.38
N ASP A 127 -0.96 -11.27 16.54
CA ASP A 127 -2.30 -11.64 16.97
C ASP A 127 -3.10 -10.49 17.60
N VAL A 128 -2.62 -9.25 17.46
CA VAL A 128 -3.30 -8.05 17.95
C VAL A 128 -3.57 -7.11 16.77
N ALA A 129 -2.52 -6.78 16.03
CA ALA A 129 -2.55 -5.88 14.90
C ALA A 129 -2.70 -6.65 13.58
N TYR A 130 -3.61 -6.22 12.72
CA TYR A 130 -3.84 -6.84 11.42
C TYR A 130 -2.58 -6.85 10.56
N GLY A 131 -1.94 -5.69 10.38
CA GLY A 131 -0.72 -5.57 9.58
C GLY A 131 0.38 -6.53 10.03
N GLN A 132 0.73 -6.50 11.33
CA GLN A 132 1.75 -7.39 11.89
C GLN A 132 1.37 -8.87 11.89
N THR A 133 0.08 -9.19 11.87
CA THR A 133 -0.42 -10.57 11.84
C THR A 133 -0.45 -11.13 10.42
N LYS A 134 -0.77 -10.32 9.42
CA LYS A 134 -0.99 -10.75 8.02
C LYS A 134 0.16 -10.45 7.06
N LYS A 135 1.27 -9.88 7.54
CA LYS A 135 2.43 -9.50 6.72
C LYS A 135 3.11 -10.68 6.03
N LEU A 136 3.56 -10.47 4.79
CA LEU A 136 4.28 -11.47 4.00
C LEU A 136 5.65 -11.83 4.56
N ALA A 137 6.36 -10.90 5.21
CA ALA A 137 7.66 -11.19 5.83
C ALA A 137 7.63 -12.27 6.92
N ARG A 138 6.44 -12.65 7.42
CA ARG A 138 6.27 -13.77 8.36
C ARG A 138 6.18 -15.12 7.68
N VAL A 139 5.78 -15.14 6.41
CA VAL A 139 5.54 -16.38 5.66
C VAL A 139 6.87 -17.04 5.31
N ASP A 140 7.80 -16.27 4.73
CA ASP A 140 9.14 -16.77 4.39
C ASP A 140 10.19 -15.65 4.49
N PRO A 141 11.43 -15.94 4.96
CA PRO A 141 12.52 -14.96 5.03
C PRO A 141 12.91 -14.32 3.68
N SER A 142 12.57 -14.92 2.54
CA SER A 142 12.86 -14.36 1.22
C SER A 142 12.11 -13.06 0.93
N PHE A 143 10.89 -12.87 1.49
CA PHE A 143 10.13 -11.62 1.40
C PHE A 143 10.76 -10.46 2.18
N ARG A 144 11.78 -10.74 2.99
CA ARG A 144 12.54 -9.74 3.76
C ARG A 144 13.69 -9.15 2.96
N LYS A 145 13.69 -9.22 1.63
CA LYS A 145 14.85 -8.79 0.83
C LYS A 145 14.43 -7.94 -0.36
N GLY A 146 15.34 -7.06 -0.76
CA GLY A 146 15.14 -6.14 -1.89
C GLY A 146 14.27 -4.94 -1.55
N TYR A 147 14.05 -4.06 -2.51
CA TYR A 147 13.33 -2.78 -2.27
C TYR A 147 11.89 -2.99 -1.81
N LEU A 148 11.19 -3.98 -2.36
CA LEU A 148 9.77 -4.22 -2.09
C LEU A 148 9.48 -4.90 -0.75
N SER A 149 10.49 -5.36 -0.02
CA SER A 149 10.31 -5.84 1.37
C SER A 149 9.71 -4.78 2.29
N LYS A 150 9.87 -3.49 1.94
CA LYS A 150 9.20 -2.36 2.57
C LYS A 150 7.68 -2.52 2.58
N LEU A 151 7.10 -3.16 1.57
CA LEU A 151 5.67 -3.41 1.46
C LEU A 151 5.22 -4.71 2.14
N TYR A 152 6.11 -5.45 2.81
CA TYR A 152 5.84 -6.80 3.34
C TYR A 152 6.04 -6.91 4.85
N ASN A 153 6.21 -5.79 5.55
CA ASN A 153 6.71 -5.74 6.93
C ASN A 153 5.60 -5.55 7.98
N GLY A 154 4.35 -5.45 7.54
CA GLY A 154 3.15 -5.32 8.35
C GLY A 154 2.80 -3.89 8.72
N GLN A 155 3.36 -2.91 8.01
CA GLN A 155 3.16 -1.50 8.29
C GLN A 155 2.03 -0.92 7.43
N VAL A 156 0.84 -0.80 8.01
CA VAL A 156 -0.36 -0.27 7.34
C VAL A 156 -0.54 1.23 7.48
N ARG A 157 0.29 1.87 8.30
CA ARG A 157 0.38 3.31 8.47
C ARG A 157 1.83 3.73 8.57
N CYS A 158 2.15 4.78 7.84
CA CYS A 158 3.21 5.67 8.29
C CYS A 158 2.56 6.79 9.10
N ASN A 159 3.07 7.11 10.29
CA ASN A 159 2.83 8.41 10.95
C ASN A 159 3.50 9.56 10.17
N ALA A 160 3.50 9.46 8.85
CA ALA A 160 4.02 10.41 7.90
C ALA A 160 3.00 11.53 7.74
N TRP A 161 3.17 12.56 8.56
CA TRP A 161 2.69 13.88 8.21
C TRP A 161 3.26 14.20 6.82
N SER A 162 2.43 14.63 5.86
CA SER A 162 2.82 14.89 4.46
C SER A 162 2.84 13.66 3.53
N SER A 163 3.45 13.82 2.36
CA SER A 163 3.37 13.00 1.16
C SER A 163 4.35 11.82 1.16
N TYR A 164 4.71 11.27 2.33
CA TYR A 164 5.67 10.16 2.43
C TYR A 164 5.01 8.77 2.46
N SER A 165 5.47 7.84 1.63
CA SER A 165 5.10 6.41 1.60
C SER A 165 6.31 5.51 1.58
N LEU A 166 6.11 4.23 1.85
CA LEU A 166 7.16 3.22 1.69
C LEU A 166 7.50 3.02 0.21
N VAL A 167 6.47 3.05 -0.65
CA VAL A 167 6.59 3.03 -2.11
C VAL A 167 5.60 4.03 -2.71
N GLU A 168 6.07 4.85 -3.65
CA GLU A 168 5.24 5.82 -4.37
C GLU A 168 5.15 5.46 -5.84
N LEU A 169 3.94 5.43 -6.40
CA LEU A 169 3.71 5.11 -7.80
C LEU A 169 3.24 6.35 -8.58
N ASP A 170 3.77 6.49 -9.79
CA ASP A 170 3.12 7.22 -10.89
C ASP A 170 2.19 6.26 -11.67
N GLU A 171 1.49 6.75 -12.70
CA GLU A 171 0.59 5.90 -13.50
C GLU A 171 1.29 4.73 -14.22
N SER A 172 2.62 4.73 -14.33
CA SER A 172 3.34 3.61 -14.93
C SER A 172 3.38 2.38 -14.01
N GLY A 173 3.26 2.60 -12.70
CA GLY A 173 3.24 1.55 -11.68
C GLY A 173 4.50 0.70 -11.67
N TYR A 174 4.41 -0.48 -11.06
CA TYR A 174 5.53 -1.43 -10.97
C TYR A 174 5.07 -2.87 -11.21
N GLY A 175 5.99 -3.75 -11.59
CA GLY A 175 5.78 -5.19 -11.68
C GLY A 175 6.95 -5.98 -11.10
N THR A 176 6.67 -6.96 -10.27
CA THR A 176 7.71 -7.79 -9.62
C THR A 176 7.34 -9.25 -9.67
N ARG A 177 8.36 -10.10 -9.74
CA ARG A 177 8.21 -11.50 -9.35
C ARG A 177 8.22 -11.63 -7.84
N PHE A 178 7.49 -12.61 -7.36
CA PHE A 178 7.63 -13.08 -5.99
C PHE A 178 8.85 -14.00 -5.88
N PRO A 179 9.47 -14.09 -4.69
CA PRO A 179 10.55 -15.04 -4.45
C PRO A 179 10.07 -16.50 -4.43
N LEU A 180 8.77 -16.73 -4.27
CA LEU A 180 8.12 -18.04 -4.17
C LEU A 180 6.84 -18.06 -5.01
N GLU A 181 6.34 -19.26 -5.32
CA GLU A 181 5.07 -19.45 -6.03
C GLU A 181 3.90 -19.52 -5.03
N LEU A 182 2.85 -18.73 -5.26
CA LEU A 182 1.67 -18.73 -4.42
C LEU A 182 0.89 -20.05 -4.58
N SER A 183 0.70 -20.77 -3.48
CA SER A 183 -0.04 -22.03 -3.44
C SER A 183 -1.51 -21.84 -3.15
N SER A 184 -1.83 -20.96 -2.21
CA SER A 184 -3.20 -20.59 -1.86
C SER A 184 -3.21 -19.24 -1.16
N ALA A 185 -4.29 -18.49 -1.35
CA ALA A 185 -4.64 -17.34 -0.52
C ALA A 185 -6.16 -17.16 -0.57
N PRO A 186 -6.84 -16.80 0.54
CA PRO A 186 -8.25 -16.45 0.51
C PRO A 186 -8.50 -15.11 -0.19
N TYR A 187 -7.60 -14.13 -0.03
CA TYR A 187 -7.76 -12.80 -0.63
C TYR A 187 -6.44 -12.09 -0.84
N PHE A 188 -6.50 -11.06 -1.68
CA PHE A 188 -5.43 -10.09 -1.87
C PHE A 188 -5.87 -8.76 -1.27
N ALA A 189 -4.94 -8.07 -0.63
CA ALA A 189 -5.18 -6.70 -0.19
C ALA A 189 -3.89 -5.88 -0.24
N PHE A 190 -4.02 -4.56 -0.23
CA PHE A 190 -2.92 -3.62 -0.04
C PHE A 190 -3.40 -2.44 0.78
N SER A 191 -2.49 -1.87 1.57
CA SER A 191 -2.74 -0.61 2.25
C SER A 191 -2.22 0.54 1.41
N ALA A 192 -3.09 1.53 1.16
CA ALA A 192 -2.74 2.68 0.36
C ALA A 192 -3.46 3.96 0.80
N ARG A 193 -2.94 5.08 0.30
CA ARG A 193 -3.59 6.39 0.28
C ARG A 193 -3.20 7.13 -1.01
N GLY A 194 -3.81 8.28 -1.27
CA GLY A 194 -3.29 9.20 -2.29
C GLY A 194 -2.15 10.05 -1.73
N GLY A 195 -1.23 10.45 -2.59
CA GLY A 195 -0.13 11.35 -2.27
C GLY A 195 -0.09 12.53 -3.22
N SER A 196 0.31 13.69 -2.74
CA SER A 196 0.63 14.84 -3.60
C SER A 196 1.57 15.78 -2.89
N ASP A 197 2.43 16.48 -3.63
CA ASP A 197 3.31 17.54 -3.14
C ASP A 197 2.70 18.95 -3.29
N THR A 198 1.42 19.01 -3.69
CA THR A 198 0.67 20.28 -3.73
C THR A 198 0.65 20.98 -2.37
N ILE A 199 0.93 22.27 -2.38
CA ILE A 199 0.83 23.16 -1.20
C ILE A 199 -0.64 23.56 -1.01
N ASP A 200 -1.52 22.57 -0.88
CA ASP A 200 -2.96 22.82 -0.83
C ASP A 200 -3.41 23.09 0.61
N SER A 201 -3.43 24.37 1.00
CA SER A 201 -4.05 25.01 2.18
C SER A 201 -4.05 24.30 3.55
N GLY A 202 -3.32 23.20 3.71
CA GLY A 202 -3.39 22.29 4.86
C GLY A 202 -4.64 21.39 4.92
N ARG A 203 -5.41 21.24 3.82
CA ARG A 203 -6.63 20.41 3.81
C ARG A 203 -6.39 19.04 3.18
N GLY A 204 -6.83 17.98 3.86
CA GLY A 204 -6.94 16.66 3.25
C GLY A 204 -8.07 16.64 2.22
N ARG A 205 -7.84 15.99 1.09
CA ARG A 205 -8.82 15.81 0.00
C ARG A 205 -8.98 14.34 -0.34
N VAL A 206 -9.92 13.99 -1.20
CA VAL A 206 -10.07 12.61 -1.70
C VAL A 206 -9.79 12.59 -3.19
N THR A 207 -8.83 11.77 -3.59
CA THR A 207 -8.48 11.51 -4.99
C THR A 207 -9.08 10.17 -5.40
N THR A 208 -9.56 10.09 -6.64
CA THR A 208 -10.16 8.88 -7.22
C THR A 208 -9.20 8.26 -8.23
N PHE A 209 -8.93 6.98 -8.04
CA PHE A 209 -8.00 6.19 -8.82
C PHE A 209 -8.72 4.97 -9.43
N ASP A 210 -8.44 4.69 -10.70
CA ASP A 210 -8.71 3.40 -11.30
C ASP A 210 -7.44 2.57 -11.13
N ILE A 211 -7.45 1.57 -10.24
CA ILE A 211 -6.24 0.80 -9.88
C ILE A 211 -6.28 -0.56 -10.55
N ASN A 212 -5.26 -0.89 -11.33
CA ASN A 212 -5.10 -2.22 -11.89
C ASN A 212 -4.21 -3.07 -10.99
N VAL A 213 -4.70 -4.25 -10.63
CA VAL A 213 -3.90 -5.30 -9.99
C VAL A 213 -3.78 -6.43 -10.98
N THR A 214 -2.55 -6.79 -11.35
CA THR A 214 -2.31 -7.93 -12.26
C THR A 214 -1.57 -9.02 -11.53
N PHE A 215 -2.02 -10.26 -11.70
CA PHE A 215 -1.28 -11.44 -11.28
C PHE A 215 -0.73 -12.20 -12.48
N TYR A 216 0.47 -12.72 -12.33
CA TYR A 216 1.20 -13.44 -13.37
C TYR A 216 1.38 -14.90 -12.98
N LYS A 217 1.00 -15.80 -13.89
CA LYS A 217 1.33 -17.24 -13.82
C LYS A 217 2.24 -17.59 -15.00
N LEU A 218 2.99 -18.69 -14.88
CA LEU A 218 3.71 -19.26 -16.02
C LEU A 218 2.84 -20.32 -16.71
N ASN A 219 2.84 -20.31 -18.05
CA ASN A 219 2.28 -21.42 -18.83
C ASN A 219 3.30 -22.56 -18.99
N GLU A 220 2.91 -23.63 -19.69
CA GLU A 220 3.77 -24.79 -19.97
C GLU A 220 5.06 -24.44 -20.76
N GLU A 221 5.08 -23.29 -21.44
CA GLU A 221 6.23 -22.77 -22.19
C GLU A 221 7.09 -21.78 -21.37
N ASN A 222 6.83 -21.64 -20.06
CA ASN A 222 7.45 -20.64 -19.18
C ASN A 222 7.25 -19.18 -19.63
N LYS A 223 6.13 -18.90 -20.29
CA LYS A 223 5.71 -17.53 -20.63
C LYS A 223 4.68 -17.04 -19.62
N TYR A 224 4.74 -15.75 -19.31
CA TYR A 224 3.77 -15.13 -18.41
C TYR A 224 2.38 -15.08 -19.03
N MET A 225 1.40 -15.56 -18.28
CA MET A 225 -0.02 -15.34 -18.45
C MET A 225 -0.48 -14.34 -17.39
N ALA A 226 -1.02 -13.22 -17.82
CA ALA A 226 -1.45 -12.15 -16.94
C ALA A 226 -2.98 -12.11 -16.82
N SER A 227 -3.48 -11.88 -15.60
CA SER A 227 -4.88 -11.61 -15.32
C SER A 227 -4.99 -10.29 -14.57
N THR A 228 -5.70 -9.32 -15.16
CA THR A 228 -5.81 -7.98 -14.58
C THR A 228 -7.20 -7.75 -13.99
N PHE A 229 -7.22 -7.22 -12.77
CA PHE A 229 -8.40 -6.78 -12.06
C PHE A 229 -8.35 -5.26 -11.93
N LEU A 230 -9.25 -4.58 -12.62
CA LEU A 230 -9.43 -3.13 -12.53
C LEU A 230 -10.36 -2.81 -11.35
N LEU A 231 -9.81 -2.23 -10.29
CA LEU A 231 -10.56 -1.67 -9.19
C LEU A 231 -11.02 -0.27 -9.59
N LYS A 232 -12.28 -0.15 -9.99
CA LYS A 232 -12.80 1.10 -10.54
C LYS A 232 -13.19 2.10 -9.45
N ASP A 233 -12.86 3.37 -9.64
CA ASP A 233 -13.25 4.49 -8.77
C ASP A 233 -12.82 4.34 -7.29
N VAL A 234 -11.60 3.86 -7.04
CA VAL A 234 -11.02 3.74 -5.69
C VAL A 234 -10.77 5.13 -5.12
N LYS A 235 -11.47 5.48 -4.05
CA LYS A 235 -11.37 6.77 -3.37
C LYS A 235 -10.43 6.70 -2.18
N LEU A 236 -9.34 7.47 -2.23
CA LEU A 236 -8.32 7.52 -1.19
C LEU A 236 -8.10 8.96 -0.73
N GLN A 237 -7.85 9.16 0.57
CA GLN A 237 -7.44 10.48 1.06
C GLN A 237 -6.03 10.84 0.57
N THR A 238 -5.83 12.12 0.28
CA THR A 238 -4.60 12.73 -0.23
C THR A 238 -4.26 13.98 0.60
N ASN A 239 -2.96 14.34 0.69
CA ASN A 239 -2.38 15.56 1.31
C ASN A 239 -2.19 15.64 2.83
N ARG A 240 -1.63 16.77 3.30
CA ARG A 240 -0.89 16.99 4.57
C ARG A 240 -1.69 16.86 5.89
N SER A 241 -2.94 16.41 5.85
CA SER A 241 -3.72 15.98 7.03
C SER A 241 -4.44 14.64 6.79
N ALA A 242 -4.15 13.96 5.69
CA ALA A 242 -4.66 12.63 5.36
C ALA A 242 -3.84 11.56 6.08
N GLU A 243 -4.12 11.42 7.38
CA GLU A 243 -3.59 10.34 8.23
C GLU A 243 -4.27 8.99 7.93
N LEU A 244 -5.33 9.00 7.12
CA LEU A 244 -6.20 7.84 6.96
C LEU A 244 -5.75 6.98 5.78
N THR A 245 -5.25 5.81 6.12
CA THR A 245 -4.92 4.76 5.18
C THR A 245 -6.14 3.88 4.93
N SER A 246 -6.26 3.39 3.71
CA SER A 246 -7.31 2.45 3.32
C SER A 246 -6.71 1.06 3.17
N LEU A 247 -7.50 0.05 3.50
CA LEU A 247 -7.27 -1.31 3.04
C LEU A 247 -8.09 -1.51 1.77
N VAL A 248 -7.44 -1.86 0.68
CA VAL A 248 -8.04 -2.07 -0.63
C VAL A 248 -7.78 -3.51 -1.05
N GLY A 249 -8.76 -4.22 -1.58
CA GLY A 249 -8.56 -5.61 -2.00
C GLY A 249 -9.85 -6.32 -2.40
N PHE A 250 -9.73 -7.61 -2.64
CA PHE A 250 -10.85 -8.47 -3.04
C PHE A 250 -10.56 -9.91 -2.64
N TYR A 251 -11.62 -10.69 -2.42
CA TYR A 251 -11.54 -12.12 -2.22
C TYR A 251 -11.41 -12.83 -3.57
N PHE A 252 -10.56 -13.86 -3.64
CA PHE A 252 -10.27 -14.54 -4.91
C PHE A 252 -11.48 -15.31 -5.45
N ASP A 253 -12.27 -15.88 -4.55
CA ASP A 253 -13.55 -16.54 -4.78
C ASP A 253 -14.67 -15.59 -5.22
N ASP A 254 -14.57 -14.29 -4.95
CA ASP A 254 -15.55 -13.31 -5.45
C ASP A 254 -15.37 -12.94 -6.92
N ILE A 255 -14.16 -13.14 -7.43
CA ILE A 255 -13.77 -12.73 -8.78
C ILE A 255 -13.50 -13.94 -9.68
N ASP A 256 -13.89 -15.14 -9.21
CA ASP A 256 -13.69 -16.42 -9.88
C ASP A 256 -12.24 -16.63 -10.35
N TYR A 257 -11.28 -16.32 -9.47
CA TYR A 257 -9.85 -16.46 -9.75
C TYR A 257 -9.19 -17.46 -8.81
N ASP A 258 -8.57 -18.49 -9.35
CA ASP A 258 -7.69 -19.37 -8.58
C ASP A 258 -6.32 -18.70 -8.41
N PRO A 259 -5.88 -18.35 -7.18
CA PRO A 259 -4.58 -17.71 -6.95
C PRO A 259 -3.39 -18.67 -7.04
N LYS A 260 -3.63 -19.99 -7.12
CA LYS A 260 -2.56 -20.98 -7.19
C LYS A 260 -1.69 -20.80 -8.45
N GLY A 261 -0.37 -20.88 -8.29
CA GLY A 261 0.60 -20.75 -9.37
C GLY A 261 0.94 -19.31 -9.74
N VAL A 262 0.50 -18.32 -8.95
CA VAL A 262 0.91 -16.93 -9.14
C VAL A 262 2.37 -16.78 -8.73
N VAL A 263 3.20 -16.27 -9.66
CA VAL A 263 4.65 -16.06 -9.49
C VAL A 263 5.05 -14.60 -9.48
N GLY A 264 4.10 -13.68 -9.67
CA GLY A 264 4.37 -12.26 -9.66
C GLY A 264 3.10 -11.42 -9.63
N MET A 265 3.27 -10.12 -9.41
CA MET A 265 2.20 -9.15 -9.45
C MET A 265 2.66 -7.80 -9.99
N SER A 266 1.71 -6.99 -10.44
CA SER A 266 1.94 -5.56 -10.72
C SER A 266 0.76 -4.73 -10.24
N ILE A 267 1.06 -3.48 -9.89
CA ILE A 267 0.07 -2.46 -9.58
C ILE A 267 0.42 -1.23 -10.41
N ASP A 268 -0.55 -0.75 -11.17
CA ASP A 268 -0.55 0.61 -11.72
C ASP A 268 -1.92 1.23 -11.53
N PHE A 269 -2.05 2.50 -11.89
CA PHE A 269 -3.30 3.19 -11.78
C PHE A 269 -3.47 4.21 -12.90
N LYS A 270 -4.70 4.68 -13.04
CA LYS A 270 -5.04 5.90 -13.75
C LYS A 270 -5.68 6.89 -12.79
N LEU A 271 -5.26 8.14 -12.83
CA LEU A 271 -5.93 9.21 -12.11
C LEU A 271 -7.28 9.49 -12.78
N VAL A 272 -8.37 9.31 -12.03
CA VAL A 272 -9.73 9.57 -12.51
C VAL A 272 -10.16 10.99 -12.15
N PHE A 273 -9.90 11.39 -10.91
CA PHE A 273 -10.27 12.70 -10.38
C PHE A 273 -9.35 13.08 -9.23
N ASP A 274 -8.83 14.30 -9.25
CA ASP A 274 -8.14 14.92 -8.13
C ASP A 274 -8.88 16.20 -7.73
N ASP A 275 -9.37 16.27 -6.49
CA ASP A 275 -10.12 17.41 -5.96
C ASP A 275 -9.17 18.55 -5.55
N CYS A 276 -8.39 19.03 -6.52
CA CYS A 276 -7.30 19.98 -6.32
C CYS A 276 -7.50 21.20 -7.20
N GLU A 277 -7.34 22.40 -6.62
CA GLU A 277 -7.35 23.65 -7.40
C GLU A 277 -6.05 23.86 -8.21
N PHE A 278 -4.97 23.14 -7.85
CA PHE A 278 -3.68 23.20 -8.52
C PHE A 278 -3.56 22.16 -9.63
N GLN A 279 -2.84 22.51 -10.69
CA GLN A 279 -2.42 21.54 -11.71
C GLN A 279 -1.51 20.48 -11.06
N THR A 280 -1.94 19.23 -11.13
CA THR A 280 -1.17 18.04 -10.73
C THR A 280 -0.95 17.15 -11.95
N SER A 281 0.21 16.48 -12.00
CA SER A 281 0.48 15.39 -12.94
C SER A 281 0.57 14.07 -12.20
N SER A 282 -0.11 13.05 -12.71
CA SER A 282 -0.01 11.67 -12.22
C SER A 282 1.07 10.85 -12.93
N ASN A 283 1.66 11.41 -14.00
CA ASN A 283 2.86 10.93 -14.64
C ASN A 283 4.00 11.84 -14.23
N PHE A 284 5.01 11.31 -13.57
CA PHE A 284 6.10 12.12 -13.02
C PHE A 284 7.05 12.52 -14.17
N ASP A 285 6.66 13.58 -14.88
CA ASP A 285 7.43 14.33 -15.87
C ASP A 285 8.20 15.48 -15.19
N GLU A 286 9.19 16.06 -15.86
CA GLU A 286 10.00 17.14 -15.26
C GLU A 286 9.33 18.53 -15.34
N GLU A 287 8.19 18.65 -16.04
CA GLU A 287 7.57 19.93 -16.39
C GLU A 287 6.41 20.31 -15.46
N SER A 288 5.84 19.34 -14.74
CA SER A 288 4.71 19.59 -13.85
C SER A 288 5.13 20.31 -12.57
N PRO A 289 4.38 21.36 -12.15
CA PRO A 289 4.67 22.08 -10.92
C PRO A 289 4.30 21.27 -9.66
N ASN A 290 3.40 20.30 -9.78
CA ASN A 290 3.01 19.42 -8.69
C ASN A 290 2.66 18.03 -9.23
N TYR A 291 2.74 17.02 -8.37
CA TYR A 291 2.46 15.63 -8.66
C TYR A 291 1.36 15.08 -7.76
N VAL A 292 0.70 14.04 -8.25
CA VAL A 292 -0.23 13.22 -7.48
C VAL A 292 0.05 11.75 -7.78
N GLY A 293 0.11 10.91 -6.75
CA GLY A 293 0.53 9.53 -6.88
C GLY A 293 -0.26 8.58 -5.99
N LEU A 294 -0.14 7.30 -6.28
CA LEU A 294 -0.64 6.24 -5.40
C LEU A 294 0.46 5.87 -4.40
N MET A 295 0.15 6.02 -3.12
CA MET A 295 1.08 5.77 -2.03
C MET A 295 0.81 4.39 -1.45
N LEU A 296 1.70 3.43 -1.71
CA LEU A 296 1.62 2.09 -1.16
C LEU A 296 2.36 2.00 0.17
N LEU A 297 1.70 1.36 1.14
CA LEU A 297 2.22 1.14 2.48
C LEU A 297 2.47 -0.33 2.75
N GLU A 298 1.59 -1.21 2.28
CA GLU A 298 1.74 -2.65 2.49
C GLU A 298 0.99 -3.42 1.41
N VAL A 299 1.47 -4.62 1.09
CA VAL A 299 0.83 -5.58 0.19
C VAL A 299 0.69 -6.90 0.92
N PHE A 300 -0.52 -7.44 0.87
CA PHE A 300 -0.95 -8.58 1.65
C PHE A 300 -1.44 -9.72 0.77
N PHE A 301 -1.03 -10.93 1.15
CA PHE A 301 -1.75 -12.17 0.85
C PHE A 301 -2.06 -12.86 2.18
N PRO A 302 -3.10 -12.42 2.91
CA PRO A 302 -3.36 -12.90 4.26
C PRO A 302 -3.66 -14.38 4.27
N ASP A 303 -3.12 -15.10 5.27
CA ASP A 303 -3.34 -16.55 5.44
C ASP A 303 -2.94 -17.38 4.19
N SER A 304 -1.97 -16.87 3.43
CA SER A 304 -1.45 -17.53 2.24
C SER A 304 -0.42 -18.62 2.54
N THR A 305 -0.24 -19.53 1.58
CA THR A 305 0.83 -20.53 1.56
C THR A 305 1.61 -20.44 0.25
N TRP A 306 2.91 -20.73 0.29
CA TRP A 306 3.86 -20.50 -0.81
C TRP A 306 4.84 -21.68 -0.95
N ASN A 307 5.28 -21.97 -2.18
CA ASN A 307 6.22 -23.04 -2.55
C ASN A 307 7.49 -22.51 -3.21
#